data_AF-X1BNW5-F1
#
_entry.id   AF-X1BNW5-F1
#
_cell.length_a   1.000
_cell.length_b   1.000
_cell.length_c   1.000
_cell.angle_alpha   90.00
_cell.angle_beta   90.00
_cell.angle_gamma   90.00
#
_symmetry.space_group_name_H-M   'P 1'
#
loop_
_entity.id
_entity.type
_entity.pdbx_description
1 polymer ?
#
loop_
_entity_poly.entity_id
_entity_poly.type
_entity_poly.pdbx_seq_one_letter_code
_entity_poly.pdbx_strand_id
1 'polypeptide(L)'
;ELNESLPLPFMLDNNKGRIIRYEQVNKIKKSIKKFKPEEIFHLSNDRIADEVHGVRILDSLKWLIEARNEAMTDWKTVLHRNVRPIRLWYLDTDDETEIAAFKLKTDTATSKFENIYIPKGTVETEIATVAPNQTLNPLQWIDKLNDYFFQAVNVPQIIIGNAKEFTDASGKIVYLSYEQSVKAEQLYVEEQVLGQLNLWIQLTFPASLQSDTVTDQPSMELEEEPQEQATQPKDTKAELQGKK
;
A
#
# COMPACT_ATOMS: atom_id res chain seq x y z
N GLU A 1 -1.13 22.63 12.63
CA GLU A 1 -2.51 23.16 12.62
C GLU A 1 -3.46 22.28 11.78
N LEU A 2 -3.44 20.96 11.99
CA LEU A 2 -4.35 20.03 11.32
C LEU A 2 -5.07 19.21 12.39
N ASN A 3 -6.16 19.76 12.96
CA ASN A 3 -7.23 19.00 13.60
C ASN A 3 -8.35 19.92 14.11
N GLU A 4 -8.96 20.69 13.21
CA GLU A 4 -10.34 21.13 13.38
C GLU A 4 -11.20 20.46 12.31
N SER A 5 -11.18 19.12 12.27
CA SER A 5 -12.23 18.40 11.56
C SER A 5 -13.54 18.69 12.28
N LEU A 6 -14.46 19.41 11.63
CA LEU A 6 -15.83 19.54 12.11
C LEU A 6 -16.32 18.12 12.47
N PRO A 7 -16.83 17.91 13.69
CA PRO A 7 -17.29 16.60 14.11
C PRO A 7 -18.36 16.13 13.13
N LEU A 8 -18.11 14.99 12.50
CA LEU A 8 -19.05 14.36 11.58
C LEU A 8 -20.34 14.02 12.36
N PRO A 9 -21.51 14.16 11.72
CA PRO A 9 -22.76 13.78 12.35
C PRO A 9 -22.77 12.28 12.67
N PHE A 10 -23.23 11.92 13.86
CA PHE A 10 -23.52 10.55 14.26
C PHE A 10 -24.97 10.20 13.90
N MET A 11 -25.20 8.94 13.60
CA MET A 11 -26.47 8.44 13.10
C MET A 11 -27.20 7.69 14.21
N LEU A 12 -28.53 7.82 14.25
CA LEU A 12 -29.40 7.00 15.08
C LEU A 12 -30.39 6.24 14.20
N ASP A 13 -30.46 4.94 14.41
CA ASP A 13 -31.31 4.00 13.70
C ASP A 13 -32.36 3.35 14.62
N ASN A 14 -33.35 2.71 14.00
CA ASN A 14 -34.34 1.90 14.71
C ASN A 14 -33.99 0.41 14.62
N ASN A 15 -34.70 -0.42 15.38
CA ASN A 15 -34.54 -1.89 15.37
C ASN A 15 -34.83 -2.57 14.01
N LYS A 16 -35.15 -1.81 12.96
CA LYS A 16 -35.38 -2.26 11.59
C LYS A 16 -34.30 -1.76 10.62
N GLY A 17 -33.18 -1.23 11.12
CA GLY A 17 -32.08 -0.73 10.27
C GLY A 17 -32.46 0.51 9.45
N ARG A 18 -33.38 1.34 9.93
CA ARG A 18 -33.72 2.62 9.28
C ARG A 18 -33.22 3.79 10.09
N ILE A 19 -32.59 4.74 9.40
CA ILE A 19 -32.09 5.98 9.98
C ILE A 19 -33.28 6.84 10.42
N ILE A 20 -33.32 7.19 11.70
CA ILE A 20 -34.34 8.08 12.27
C ILE A 20 -33.91 9.54 12.14
N ARG A 21 -32.63 9.83 12.42
CA ARG A 21 -32.06 11.18 12.40
C ARG A 21 -30.53 11.14 12.44
N TYR A 22 -29.95 12.28 12.09
CA TYR A 22 -28.54 12.57 12.30
C TYR A 22 -28.37 13.61 13.39
N GLU A 23 -27.28 13.50 14.14
CA GLU A 23 -26.95 14.42 15.21
C GLU A 23 -25.50 14.87 15.05
N GLN A 24 -25.24 16.16 15.13
CA GLN A 24 -23.88 16.72 15.09
C GLN A 24 -23.54 17.32 16.45
N VAL A 25 -22.52 16.76 17.12
CA VAL A 25 -22.04 17.30 18.40
C VAL A 25 -21.03 18.41 18.14
N ASN A 26 -21.35 19.66 18.45
CA ASN A 26 -20.33 20.71 18.46
C ASN A 26 -19.44 20.56 19.71
N LYS A 27 -18.16 20.19 19.52
CA LYS A 27 -17.21 19.99 20.63
C LYS A 27 -16.94 21.27 21.45
N ILE A 28 -17.06 22.45 20.84
CA ILE A 28 -16.76 23.74 21.47
C ILE A 28 -17.94 24.22 22.32
N LYS A 29 -19.15 24.16 21.77
CA LYS A 29 -20.37 24.68 22.43
C LYS A 29 -21.20 23.63 23.16
N LYS A 30 -20.81 22.33 23.08
CA LYS A 30 -21.57 21.17 23.59
C LYS A 30 -23.05 21.17 23.18
N SER A 31 -23.38 21.79 22.06
CA SER A 31 -24.72 21.77 21.48
C SER A 31 -24.85 20.63 20.49
N ILE A 32 -26.02 19.98 20.47
CA ILE A 32 -26.35 18.92 19.54
C ILE A 32 -27.31 19.51 18.50
N LYS A 33 -26.86 19.57 17.24
CA LYS A 33 -27.75 19.92 16.11
C LYS A 33 -28.34 18.64 15.55
N LYS A 34 -29.66 18.57 15.45
CA LYS A 34 -30.39 17.42 14.91
C LYS A 34 -30.79 17.71 13.47
N PHE A 35 -30.68 16.72 12.61
CA PHE A 35 -31.09 16.76 11.22
C PHE A 35 -32.00 15.57 10.93
N LYS A 36 -33.00 15.79 10.09
CA LYS A 36 -33.83 14.70 9.57
C LYS A 36 -33.08 13.92 8.50
N PRO A 37 -33.44 12.65 8.23
CA PRO A 37 -32.77 11.83 7.23
C PRO A 37 -32.69 12.49 5.85
N GLU A 38 -33.75 13.17 5.43
CA GLU A 38 -33.86 13.86 4.14
C GLU A 38 -33.00 15.13 4.02
N GLU A 39 -32.44 15.64 5.12
CA GLU A 39 -31.61 16.85 5.12
C GLU A 39 -30.11 16.56 4.92
N ILE A 40 -29.71 15.28 4.92
CA ILE A 40 -28.32 14.86 4.80
C ILE A 40 -28.18 13.86 3.65
N PHE A 41 -27.25 14.17 2.75
CA PHE A 41 -26.76 13.20 1.77
C PHE A 41 -25.82 12.20 2.44
N HIS A 42 -26.17 10.92 2.39
CA HIS A 42 -25.47 9.86 3.12
C HIS A 42 -24.89 8.81 2.18
N LEU A 43 -23.59 8.57 2.29
CA LEU A 43 -22.89 7.52 1.55
C LEU A 43 -22.40 6.45 2.52
N SER A 44 -22.61 5.18 2.17
CA SER A 44 -22.15 4.03 2.94
C SER A 44 -21.21 3.17 2.10
N ASN A 45 -19.96 3.05 2.54
CA ASN A 45 -18.99 2.17 1.87
C ASN A 45 -19.23 0.70 2.22
N ASP A 46 -19.31 -0.20 1.24
CA ASP A 46 -19.36 -1.67 1.43
C ASP A 46 -20.33 -2.15 2.52
N ARG A 47 -21.57 -1.66 2.45
CA ARG A 47 -22.62 -2.01 3.41
C ARG A 47 -23.03 -3.48 3.26
N ILE A 48 -23.05 -4.22 4.36
CA ILE A 48 -23.47 -5.63 4.36
C ILE A 48 -24.91 -5.72 4.90
N ALA A 49 -25.81 -6.32 4.11
CA ALA A 49 -27.21 -6.55 4.48
C ALA A 49 -27.94 -5.27 4.99
N ASP A 50 -28.46 -5.32 6.21
CA ASP A 50 -29.31 -4.29 6.84
C ASP A 50 -28.52 -3.28 7.69
N GLU A 51 -27.18 -3.27 7.59
CA GLU A 51 -26.37 -2.27 8.29
C GLU A 51 -26.68 -0.86 7.77
N VAL A 52 -26.75 0.13 8.66
CA VAL A 52 -27.00 1.53 8.29
C VAL A 52 -25.71 2.31 7.98
N HIS A 53 -24.58 1.79 8.46
CA HIS A 53 -23.26 2.35 8.26
C HIS A 53 -22.46 1.50 7.26
N GLY A 54 -21.44 2.12 6.65
CA GLY A 54 -20.46 1.38 5.87
C GLY A 54 -19.33 0.79 6.71
N VAL A 55 -18.51 -0.05 6.09
CA VAL A 55 -17.27 -0.56 6.65
C VAL A 55 -16.14 0.43 6.36
N ARG A 56 -15.37 0.77 7.41
CA ARG A 56 -14.19 1.63 7.26
C ARG A 56 -13.01 0.78 6.82
N ILE A 57 -12.44 1.11 5.66
CA ILE A 57 -11.19 0.52 5.17
C ILE A 57 -10.05 0.71 6.19
N LEU A 58 -10.06 1.81 6.96
CA LEU A 58 -9.07 2.06 8.01
C LEU A 58 -9.03 0.98 9.10
N ASP A 59 -10.15 0.33 9.41
CA ASP A 59 -10.20 -0.67 10.48
C ASP A 59 -9.46 -1.95 10.05
N SER A 60 -9.54 -2.33 8.77
CA SER A 60 -8.76 -3.46 8.23
C SER A 60 -7.27 -3.12 8.07
N LEU A 61 -6.94 -1.85 7.78
CA LEU A 61 -5.56 -1.39 7.61
C LEU A 61 -4.83 -1.07 8.91
N LYS A 62 -5.54 -0.89 10.02
CA LYS A 62 -4.95 -0.41 11.28
C LYS A 62 -3.74 -1.25 11.70
N TRP A 63 -3.89 -2.57 11.71
CA TRP A 63 -2.81 -3.49 12.07
C TRP A 63 -1.59 -3.34 11.13
N LEU A 64 -1.81 -3.22 9.82
CA LEU A 64 -0.73 -3.03 8.84
C LEU A 64 0.03 -1.72 9.09
N ILE A 65 -0.70 -0.64 9.35
CA ILE A 65 -0.14 0.69 9.62
C ILE A 65 0.69 0.65 10.91
N GLU A 66 0.14 0.07 11.98
CA GLU A 66 0.83 -0.05 13.27
C GLU A 66 2.10 -0.91 13.15
N ALA A 67 2.00 -2.10 12.53
CA ALA A 67 3.13 -2.99 12.34
C ALA A 67 4.25 -2.36 11.48
N ARG A 68 3.88 -1.58 10.45
CA ARG A 68 4.84 -0.87 9.61
C ARG A 68 5.52 0.26 10.37
N ASN A 69 4.77 1.04 11.15
CA ASN A 69 5.33 2.12 11.95
C ASN A 69 6.29 1.59 13.02
N GLU A 70 5.95 0.47 13.65
CA GLU A 70 6.82 -0.23 14.60
C GLU A 70 8.11 -0.71 13.91
N ALA A 71 8.01 -1.45 12.80
CA ALA A 71 9.17 -1.94 12.06
C ALA A 71 10.09 -0.80 11.57
N MET A 72 9.52 0.32 11.12
CA MET A 72 10.29 1.51 10.72
C MET A 72 10.99 2.17 11.93
N THR A 73 10.35 2.16 13.10
CA THR A 73 10.93 2.70 14.35
C THR A 73 12.10 1.86 14.83
N ASP A 74 11.97 0.54 14.76
CA ASP A 74 13.04 -0.40 15.09
C ASP A 74 14.20 -0.27 14.10
N TRP A 75 13.89 -0.20 12.80
CA TRP A 75 14.92 -0.04 11.79
C TRP A 75 15.68 1.29 11.92
N LYS A 76 14.98 2.39 12.24
CA LYS A 76 15.61 3.67 12.58
C LYS A 76 16.58 3.52 13.75
N THR A 77 16.22 2.75 14.77
CA THR A 77 17.09 2.47 15.91
C THR A 77 18.34 1.70 15.50
N VAL A 78 18.20 0.67 14.65
CA VAL A 78 19.34 -0.09 14.11
C VAL A 78 20.28 0.81 13.30
N LEU A 79 19.72 1.65 12.41
CA LEU A 79 20.51 2.60 11.61
C LEU A 79 21.20 3.64 12.49
N HIS A 80 20.52 4.16 13.52
CA HIS A 80 21.14 5.04 14.50
C HIS A 80 22.30 4.36 15.23
N ARG A 81 22.19 3.07 15.55
CA ARG A 81 23.28 2.29 16.17
C ARG A 81 24.46 2.05 15.22
N ASN A 82 24.24 1.97 13.91
CA ASN A 82 25.34 1.92 12.94
C ASN A 82 26.16 3.22 12.92
N VAL A 83 25.51 4.37 13.15
CA VAL A 83 26.18 5.69 13.21
C VAL A 83 26.72 5.98 14.62
N ARG A 84 25.99 5.54 15.65
CA ARG A 84 26.31 5.71 17.08
C ARG A 84 26.31 4.33 17.75
N PRO A 85 27.40 3.57 17.61
CA PRO A 85 27.44 2.21 18.12
C PRO A 85 27.40 2.17 19.63
N ILE A 86 26.86 1.08 20.14
CA ILE A 86 26.91 0.79 21.58
C ILE A 86 28.36 0.46 21.92
N ARG A 87 28.92 1.18 22.88
CA ARG A 87 30.26 0.96 23.40
C ARG A 87 30.16 0.30 24.76
N LEU A 88 30.84 -0.83 24.94
CA LEU A 88 31.05 -1.46 26.22
C LEU A 88 32.32 -0.86 26.82
N TRP A 89 32.19 -0.40 28.06
CA TRP A 89 33.27 0.21 28.82
C TRP A 89 33.56 -0.71 30.00
N TYR A 90 34.75 -1.31 30.01
CA TYR A 90 35.25 -2.07 31.15
C TYR A 90 36.02 -1.10 32.04
N LEU A 91 35.55 -0.92 33.29
CA LEU A 91 36.12 -0.02 34.28
C LEU A 91 36.72 -0.84 35.42
N ASP A 92 37.91 -0.46 35.89
CA ASP A 92 38.63 -1.10 37.00
C ASP A 92 38.31 -0.41 38.35
N THR A 93 37.03 -0.09 38.59
CA THR A 93 36.54 0.54 39.84
C THR A 93 35.11 0.11 40.13
N ASP A 94 34.81 -0.12 41.41
CA ASP A 94 33.47 -0.48 41.91
C ASP A 94 32.76 0.72 42.57
N ASP A 95 33.39 1.91 42.61
CA ASP A 95 32.77 3.11 43.19
C ASP A 95 31.71 3.70 42.24
N GLU A 96 30.45 3.64 42.66
CA GLU A 96 29.31 4.18 41.93
C GLU A 96 29.46 5.66 41.55
N THR A 97 30.18 6.45 42.35
CA THR A 97 30.42 7.88 42.12
C THR A 97 31.37 8.10 40.95
N GLU A 98 32.45 7.32 40.89
CA GLU A 98 33.43 7.37 39.81
C GLU A 98 32.82 6.87 38.50
N ILE A 99 32.03 5.80 38.57
CA ILE A 99 31.28 5.24 37.43
C ILE A 99 30.29 6.29 36.89
N ALA A 100 29.52 6.96 37.76
CA ALA A 100 28.56 7.99 37.35
C ALA A 100 29.25 9.21 36.71
N ALA A 101 30.38 9.65 37.28
CA ALA A 101 31.17 10.75 36.73
C ALA A 101 31.78 10.38 35.36
N PHE A 102 32.25 9.14 35.20
CA PHE A 102 32.74 8.62 33.93
C PHE A 102 31.63 8.55 32.88
N LYS A 103 30.47 8.00 33.23
CA LYS A 103 29.30 7.92 32.36
C LYS A 103 28.88 9.30 31.85
N LEU A 104 28.76 10.29 32.74
CA LEU A 104 28.36 11.66 32.38
C LEU A 104 29.35 12.29 31.38
N LYS A 105 30.66 12.13 31.60
CA LYS A 105 31.70 12.64 30.69
C LYS A 105 31.60 11.97 29.32
N THR A 106 31.45 10.66 29.28
CA THR A 106 31.35 9.88 28.05
C THR A 106 30.07 10.19 27.27
N ASP A 107 28.93 10.33 27.93
CA ASP A 107 27.65 10.69 27.31
C ASP A 107 27.69 12.13 26.75
N THR A 108 28.31 13.06 27.48
CA THR A 108 28.50 14.45 27.02
C THR A 108 29.41 14.51 25.81
N ALA A 109 30.54 13.81 25.83
CA ALA A 109 31.46 13.77 24.68
C ALA A 109 30.83 13.09 23.46
N THR A 110 30.09 12.00 23.67
CA THR A 110 29.41 11.26 22.59
C THR A 110 28.29 12.08 21.95
N SER A 111 27.53 12.85 22.74
CA SER A 111 26.47 13.72 22.21
C SER A 111 27.02 14.91 21.42
N LYS A 112 28.22 15.39 21.75
CA LYS A 112 28.90 16.51 21.07
C LYS A 112 29.85 16.09 19.95
N PHE A 113 30.04 14.79 19.73
CA PHE A 113 31.03 14.26 18.78
C PHE A 113 32.48 14.68 19.10
N GLU A 114 32.82 14.75 20.39
CA GLU A 114 34.15 15.14 20.85
C GLU A 114 35.08 13.92 21.06
N ASN A 115 36.39 14.14 20.96
CA ASN A 115 37.39 13.11 21.20
C ASN A 115 37.49 12.78 22.71
N ILE A 116 37.56 11.49 23.05
CA ILE A 116 37.77 11.02 24.41
C ILE A 116 39.22 10.52 24.54
N TYR A 117 39.98 11.09 25.46
CA TYR A 117 41.35 10.66 25.76
C TYR A 117 41.36 9.87 27.06
N ILE A 118 41.90 8.65 27.01
CA ILE A 118 41.89 7.71 28.13
C ILE A 118 43.31 7.20 28.35
N PRO A 119 43.83 7.25 29.59
CA PRO A 119 45.10 6.63 29.94
C PRO A 119 45.07 5.12 29.67
N LYS A 120 46.14 4.59 29.07
CA LYS A 120 46.27 3.15 28.81
C LYS A 120 46.15 2.35 30.12
N GLY A 121 45.30 1.32 30.12
CA GLY A 121 45.17 0.35 31.22
C GLY A 121 44.15 0.70 32.30
N THR A 122 43.50 1.86 32.25
CA THR A 122 42.45 2.24 33.23
C THR A 122 41.04 1.90 32.75
N VAL A 123 40.80 1.97 31.45
CA VAL A 123 39.50 1.69 30.83
C VAL A 123 39.71 1.03 29.47
N GLU A 124 39.02 -0.09 29.23
CA GLU A 124 39.00 -0.74 27.91
C GLU A 124 37.64 -0.49 27.22
N THR A 125 37.70 -0.16 25.93
CA THR A 125 36.50 0.01 25.09
C THR A 125 36.39 -1.10 24.09
N GLU A 126 35.22 -1.73 24.07
CA GLU A 126 34.81 -2.60 22.98
C GLU A 126 33.59 -2.00 22.30
N ILE A 127 33.60 -1.97 20.97
CA ILE A 127 32.40 -1.60 20.23
C ILE A 127 31.57 -2.87 20.10
N ALA A 128 30.38 -2.90 20.70
CA ALA A 128 29.39 -3.93 20.40
C ALA A 128 28.89 -3.72 18.97
N THR A 129 29.64 -4.26 18.03
CA THR A 129 29.26 -4.31 16.63
C THR A 129 28.51 -5.61 16.39
N VAL A 130 27.28 -5.48 15.90
CA VAL A 130 26.60 -6.60 15.26
C VAL A 130 27.05 -6.55 13.81
N ALA A 131 27.68 -7.61 13.30
CA ALA A 131 28.11 -7.61 11.90
C ALA A 131 26.90 -7.39 10.96
N PRO A 132 27.09 -6.71 9.82
CA PRO A 132 26.02 -6.48 8.86
C PRO A 132 25.33 -7.79 8.49
N ASN A 133 24.00 -7.83 8.55
CA ASN A 133 23.16 -9.01 8.27
C ASN A 133 23.29 -10.19 9.25
N GLN A 134 23.93 -10.03 10.43
CA GLN A 134 23.86 -11.06 11.48
C GLN A 134 22.47 -11.11 12.13
N THR A 135 21.75 -9.99 12.15
CA THR A 135 20.33 -9.93 12.52
C THR A 135 19.46 -9.92 11.26
N LEU A 136 18.27 -10.51 11.36
CA LEU A 136 17.28 -10.49 10.28
C LEU A 136 17.04 -9.04 9.81
N ASN A 137 17.21 -8.78 8.51
CA ASN A 137 16.99 -7.47 7.94
C ASN A 137 15.47 -7.19 7.83
N PRO A 138 14.93 -6.20 8.56
CA PRO A 138 13.49 -5.93 8.56
C PRO A 138 12.99 -5.28 7.26
N LEU A 139 13.88 -4.85 6.35
CA LEU A 139 13.46 -4.23 5.07
C LEU A 139 12.55 -5.14 4.24
N GLN A 140 12.85 -6.44 4.19
CA GLN A 140 11.98 -7.40 3.48
C GLN A 140 10.59 -7.50 4.13
N TRP A 141 10.52 -7.36 5.45
CA TRP A 141 9.25 -7.34 6.18
C TRP A 141 8.48 -6.05 5.93
N ILE A 142 9.17 -4.90 5.94
CA ILE A 142 8.59 -3.58 5.62
C ILE A 142 8.03 -3.57 4.20
N ASP A 143 8.76 -4.13 3.23
CA ASP A 143 8.31 -4.24 1.84
C ASP A 143 7.05 -5.11 1.74
N LYS A 144 7.02 -6.28 2.40
CA LYS A 144 5.81 -7.13 2.45
C LYS A 144 4.61 -6.42 3.08
N LEU A 145 4.80 -5.68 4.18
CA LEU A 145 3.74 -4.91 4.81
C LEU A 145 3.20 -3.82 3.88
N ASN A 146 4.06 -3.21 3.08
CA ASN A 146 3.69 -2.23 2.06
C ASN A 146 2.87 -2.89 0.93
N ASP A 147 3.27 -4.06 0.47
CA ASP A 147 2.53 -4.82 -0.54
C ASP A 147 1.13 -5.19 -0.04
N TYR A 148 1.02 -5.68 1.20
CA TYR A 148 -0.27 -5.99 1.81
C TYR A 148 -1.15 -4.74 1.98
N PHE A 149 -0.56 -3.59 2.29
CA PHE A 149 -1.30 -2.33 2.35
C PHE A 149 -1.98 -2.01 1.01
N PHE A 150 -1.24 -2.10 -0.10
CA PHE A 150 -1.77 -1.83 -1.44
C PHE A 150 -2.79 -2.87 -1.91
N GLN A 151 -2.59 -4.14 -1.55
CA GLN A 151 -3.59 -5.19 -1.79
C GLN A 151 -4.88 -4.93 -1.00
N ALA A 152 -4.76 -4.51 0.26
CA ALA A 152 -5.91 -4.26 1.12
C ALA A 152 -6.73 -3.02 0.71
N VAL A 153 -6.10 -1.98 0.16
CA VAL A 153 -6.82 -0.83 -0.44
C VAL A 153 -7.29 -1.09 -1.86
N ASN A 154 -6.95 -2.23 -2.46
CA ASN A 154 -7.24 -2.54 -3.86
C ASN A 154 -6.72 -1.47 -4.84
N VAL A 155 -5.60 -0.81 -4.50
CA VAL A 155 -4.94 0.18 -5.37
C VAL A 155 -3.60 -0.39 -5.80
N PRO A 156 -3.42 -0.73 -7.09
CA PRO A 156 -2.16 -1.25 -7.55
C PRO A 156 -1.01 -0.24 -7.44
N GLN A 157 0.17 -0.71 -7.07
CA GLN A 157 1.36 0.12 -6.88
C GLN A 157 1.79 0.90 -8.13
N ILE A 158 1.48 0.36 -9.32
CA ILE A 158 1.78 1.01 -10.60
C ILE A 158 1.01 2.34 -10.75
N ILE A 159 -0.22 2.42 -10.23
CA ILE A 159 -1.04 3.63 -10.29
C ILE A 159 -0.43 4.75 -9.46
N ILE A 160 0.27 4.39 -8.38
CA ILE A 160 0.90 5.34 -7.44
C ILE A 160 2.31 5.74 -7.90
N GLY A 161 2.84 5.08 -8.95
CA GLY A 161 4.18 5.37 -9.47
C GLY A 161 5.33 4.75 -8.67
N ASN A 162 5.04 3.79 -7.78
CA ASN A 162 6.04 3.06 -6.98
C ASN A 162 6.24 1.62 -7.48
N ALA A 163 5.99 1.38 -8.76
CA ALA A 163 6.13 0.08 -9.38
C ALA A 163 7.63 -0.26 -9.56
N LYS A 164 8.12 -1.24 -8.80
CA LYS A 164 9.40 -1.91 -9.09
C LYS A 164 9.13 -2.99 -10.15
N GLU A 165 9.85 -2.93 -11.28
CA GLU A 165 9.96 -4.04 -12.26
C GLU A 165 8.65 -4.50 -12.95
N PHE A 166 7.88 -3.59 -13.56
CA PHE A 166 6.75 -3.97 -14.41
C PHE A 166 7.08 -3.89 -15.90
N THR A 167 6.57 -4.85 -16.67
CA THR A 167 6.50 -4.75 -18.13
C THR A 167 5.26 -3.95 -18.53
N ASP A 168 5.29 -3.25 -19.66
CA ASP A 168 4.15 -2.45 -20.13
C ASP A 168 2.85 -3.28 -20.23
N ALA A 169 2.95 -4.50 -20.76
CA ALA A 169 1.84 -5.45 -20.84
C ALA A 169 1.23 -5.78 -19.47
N SER A 170 2.06 -6.03 -18.44
CA SER A 170 1.57 -6.26 -17.07
C SER A 170 0.92 -5.01 -16.47
N GLY A 171 1.44 -3.82 -16.78
CA GLY A 171 0.86 -2.56 -16.35
C GLY A 171 -0.55 -2.33 -16.92
N LYS A 172 -0.76 -2.64 -18.21
CA LYS A 172 -2.07 -2.54 -18.86
C LYS A 172 -3.11 -3.46 -18.21
N ILE A 173 -2.79 -4.74 -17.96
CA ILE A 173 -3.71 -5.69 -17.31
C ILE A 173 -4.10 -5.21 -15.89
N VAL A 174 -3.12 -4.73 -15.13
CA VAL A 174 -3.34 -4.22 -13.78
C VAL A 174 -4.20 -2.95 -13.80
N TYR A 175 -3.94 -2.04 -14.73
CA TYR A 175 -4.75 -0.84 -14.94
C TYR A 175 -6.20 -1.20 -15.27
N LEU A 176 -6.44 -2.13 -16.19
CA LEU A 176 -7.79 -2.58 -16.56
C LEU A 176 -8.55 -3.18 -15.37
N SER A 177 -7.87 -3.93 -14.51
CA SER A 177 -8.47 -4.51 -13.31
C SER A 177 -8.87 -3.42 -12.30
N TYR A 178 -8.01 -2.42 -12.11
CA TYR A 178 -8.30 -1.26 -11.28
C TYR A 178 -9.40 -0.36 -11.86
N GLU A 179 -9.47 -0.25 -13.19
CA GLU A 179 -10.52 0.49 -13.89
C GLU A 179 -11.91 -0.04 -13.52
N GLN A 180 -12.07 -1.37 -13.39
CA GLN A 180 -13.34 -2.00 -13.02
C GLN A 180 -13.79 -1.63 -11.61
N SER A 181 -12.88 -1.59 -10.63
CA SER A 181 -13.24 -1.21 -9.25
C SER A 181 -13.66 0.26 -9.17
N VAL A 182 -12.93 1.16 -9.84
CA VAL A 182 -13.30 2.58 -9.90
C VAL A 182 -14.65 2.77 -10.60
N LYS A 183 -14.98 1.98 -11.64
CA LYS A 183 -16.28 2.04 -12.33
C LYS A 183 -17.42 1.69 -11.39
N ALA A 184 -17.25 0.64 -10.60
CA ALA A 184 -18.24 0.22 -9.63
C ALA A 184 -18.50 1.31 -8.58
N GLU A 185 -17.44 1.93 -8.06
CA GLU A 185 -17.57 3.03 -7.08
C GLU A 185 -18.23 4.28 -7.67
N GLN A 186 -17.85 4.67 -8.89
CA GLN A 186 -18.49 5.80 -9.58
C GLN A 186 -19.97 5.56 -9.84
N LEU A 187 -20.33 4.38 -10.34
CA LEU A 187 -21.73 4.00 -10.55
C LEU A 187 -22.52 4.03 -9.24
N TYR A 188 -21.95 3.51 -8.15
CA TYR A 188 -22.57 3.60 -6.83
C TYR A 188 -22.86 5.06 -6.43
N VAL A 189 -21.90 5.97 -6.63
CA VAL A 189 -22.09 7.40 -6.34
C VAL A 189 -23.18 8.01 -7.22
N GLU A 190 -23.19 7.72 -8.52
CA GLU A 190 -24.23 8.18 -9.44
C GLU A 190 -25.62 7.71 -9.01
N GLU A 191 -25.76 6.43 -8.64
CA GLU A 191 -27.00 5.85 -8.13
C GLU A 191 -27.43 6.48 -6.80
N GLN A 192 -26.52 6.76 -5.87
CA GLN A 192 -26.85 7.42 -4.61
C GLN A 192 -27.27 8.87 -4.81
N VAL A 193 -26.61 9.61 -5.69
CA VAL A 193 -26.97 11.00 -6.03
C VAL A 193 -28.35 11.04 -6.68
N LEU A 194 -28.62 10.13 -7.61
CA LEU A 194 -29.95 10.01 -8.22
C LEU A 194 -31.00 9.59 -7.20
N GLY A 195 -30.72 8.58 -6.38
CA GLY A 195 -31.69 8.03 -5.42
C GLY A 195 -32.05 8.97 -4.27
N GLN A 196 -31.09 9.77 -3.78
CA GLN A 196 -31.30 10.66 -2.63
C GLN A 196 -31.62 12.09 -3.02
N LEU A 197 -30.97 12.62 -4.07
CA LEU A 197 -31.10 14.02 -4.47
C LEU A 197 -31.96 14.19 -5.72
N ASN A 198 -32.31 13.10 -6.41
CA ASN A 198 -33.02 13.12 -7.69
C ASN A 198 -32.28 13.96 -8.75
N LEU A 199 -30.95 13.93 -8.70
CA LEU A 199 -30.06 14.59 -9.65
C LEU A 199 -29.37 13.53 -10.50
N TRP A 200 -29.39 13.72 -11.82
CA TRP A 200 -28.63 12.87 -12.71
C TRP A 200 -27.24 13.49 -12.93
N ILE A 201 -26.22 12.73 -12.55
CA ILE A 201 -24.82 13.06 -12.79
C ILE A 201 -24.17 11.93 -13.57
N GLN A 202 -23.17 12.27 -14.36
CA GLN A 202 -22.34 11.31 -15.07
C GLN A 202 -20.88 11.65 -14.81
N LEU A 203 -20.19 10.77 -14.11
CA LEU A 203 -18.78 10.90 -13.81
C LEU A 203 -17.98 10.45 -15.05
N THR A 204 -17.06 11.30 -15.49
CA THR A 204 -16.21 10.97 -16.63
C THR A 204 -15.07 10.08 -16.18
N PHE A 205 -14.94 8.93 -16.83
CA PHE A 205 -13.82 8.04 -16.58
C PHE A 205 -12.51 8.64 -17.11
N PRO A 206 -11.37 8.45 -16.41
CA PRO A 206 -10.07 8.67 -17.05
C PRO A 206 -9.96 7.82 -18.32
N ALA A 207 -9.19 8.31 -19.31
CA ALA A 207 -9.04 7.65 -20.60
C ALA A 207 -8.65 6.17 -20.43
N SER A 208 -9.46 5.26 -20.99
CA SER A 208 -9.21 3.82 -20.90
C SER A 208 -8.08 3.41 -21.82
N LEU A 209 -7.19 2.55 -21.33
CA LEU A 209 -6.08 1.96 -22.09
C LEU A 209 -6.51 0.73 -22.94
N GLN A 210 -7.82 0.46 -23.04
CA GLN A 210 -8.34 -0.69 -23.79
C GLN A 210 -7.98 -0.62 -25.29
N SER A 211 -7.98 0.56 -25.91
CA SER A 211 -7.58 0.71 -27.32
C SER A 211 -6.15 0.24 -27.56
N ASP A 212 -5.26 0.56 -26.62
CA ASP A 212 -3.82 0.34 -26.75
C ASP A 212 -3.42 -1.09 -26.34
N THR A 213 -4.32 -1.84 -25.71
CA THR A 213 -4.12 -3.24 -25.33
C THR A 213 -4.52 -4.20 -26.45
N VAL A 214 -5.53 -3.84 -27.24
CA VAL A 214 -5.97 -4.63 -28.40
C VAL A 214 -4.98 -4.52 -29.56
N THR A 215 -4.33 -3.37 -29.73
CA THR A 215 -3.30 -3.15 -30.76
C THR A 215 -1.97 -3.84 -30.49
N ASP A 216 -1.70 -4.20 -29.23
CA ASP A 216 -0.46 -4.89 -28.81
C ASP A 216 -0.57 -6.42 -28.90
N GLN A 217 -1.71 -6.96 -29.34
CA GLN A 217 -1.73 -8.33 -29.80
C GLN A 217 -0.81 -8.39 -31.02
N PRO A 218 0.26 -9.22 -31.03
CA PRO A 218 0.97 -9.48 -32.27
C PRO A 218 -0.10 -9.88 -33.27
N SER A 219 -0.17 -9.18 -34.40
CA SER A 219 -1.01 -9.59 -35.50
C SER A 219 -0.77 -11.08 -35.67
N MET A 220 -1.80 -11.89 -35.43
CA MET A 220 -1.81 -13.28 -35.88
C MET A 220 -1.94 -13.26 -37.42
N GLU A 221 -1.09 -12.50 -38.10
CA GLU A 221 -0.53 -12.98 -39.34
C GLU A 221 0.37 -14.14 -38.92
N LEU A 222 -0.24 -15.32 -38.88
CA LEU A 222 0.46 -16.49 -39.37
C LEU A 222 1.05 -16.05 -40.71
N GLU A 223 2.33 -15.69 -40.72
CA GLU A 223 3.15 -15.97 -41.89
C GLU A 223 2.94 -17.46 -42.12
N GLU A 224 1.98 -17.79 -43.00
CA GLU A 224 1.93 -19.09 -43.63
C GLU A 224 3.28 -19.22 -44.32
N GLU A 225 4.26 -19.81 -43.62
CA GLU A 225 5.42 -20.36 -44.30
C GLU A 225 4.86 -21.18 -45.47
N PRO A 226 5.32 -20.94 -46.71
CA PRO A 226 4.80 -21.65 -47.85
C PRO A 226 4.99 -23.13 -47.57
N GLN A 227 3.86 -23.84 -47.35
CA GLN A 227 3.85 -25.28 -47.21
C GLN A 227 4.59 -25.85 -48.41
N GLU A 228 5.81 -26.34 -48.20
CA GLU A 228 6.52 -27.13 -49.19
C GLU A 228 5.57 -28.27 -49.58
N GLN A 229 5.05 -28.20 -50.80
CA GLN A 229 4.17 -29.22 -51.34
C GLN A 229 4.90 -30.55 -51.26
N ALA A 230 4.50 -31.38 -50.29
CA ALA A 230 4.87 -32.77 -50.23
C ALA A 230 4.50 -33.41 -51.58
N THR A 231 5.51 -33.72 -52.37
CA THR A 231 5.38 -34.43 -53.64
C THR A 231 4.81 -35.82 -53.34
N GLN A 232 3.51 -35.99 -53.55
CA GLN A 232 2.91 -37.32 -53.56
C GLN A 232 3.14 -37.99 -54.93
N PRO A 233 3.45 -39.30 -54.94
CA PRO A 233 3.92 -40.01 -56.12
C PRO A 233 2.75 -40.26 -57.08
N LYS A 234 2.83 -39.75 -58.31
CA LYS A 234 1.93 -40.18 -59.38
C LYS A 234 2.49 -41.43 -60.05
N ASP A 235 1.89 -42.52 -59.62
CA ASP A 235 1.97 -43.88 -60.11
C ASP A 235 1.89 -43.96 -61.64
N THR A 236 2.74 -44.82 -62.21
CA THR A 236 2.90 -45.03 -63.64
C THR A 236 1.77 -45.92 -64.15
N LYS A 237 0.90 -45.40 -65.04
CA LYS A 237 0.10 -46.24 -65.92
C LYS A 237 0.39 -45.89 -67.37
N ALA A 238 1.20 -46.73 -67.98
CA ALA A 238 1.34 -46.83 -69.42
C ALA A 238 0.01 -47.37 -70.00
N GLU A 239 -0.70 -46.55 -70.75
CA GLU A 239 -1.67 -47.04 -71.74
C GLU A 239 -1.06 -46.93 -73.14
N LEU A 240 -1.04 -48.10 -73.77
CA LEU A 240 -0.56 -48.39 -75.10
C LEU A 240 -1.66 -48.05 -76.13
N GLN A 241 -1.20 -47.61 -77.31
CA GLN A 241 -1.88 -47.65 -78.62
C GLN A 241 -2.94 -46.55 -78.93
N GLY A 242 -2.94 -45.93 -80.10
CA GLY A 242 -2.10 -46.14 -81.27
C GLY A 242 -2.47 -45.27 -82.48
N LYS A 243 -1.56 -45.30 -83.46
CA LYS A 243 -1.73 -45.18 -84.93
C LYS A 243 -2.86 -44.29 -85.48
N LYS A 244 -2.45 -43.27 -86.24
CA LYS A 244 -2.54 -43.31 -87.71
C LYS A 244 -1.32 -42.64 -88.33
#